data_AF-A0A7W0VFF0-F1
#
_entry.id   AF-A0A7W0VFF0-F1
#
_cell.length_a   1.000
_cell.length_b   1.000
_cell.length_c   1.000
_cell.angle_alpha   90.00
_cell.angle_beta   90.00
_cell.angle_gamma   90.00
#
_symmetry.space_group_name_H-M   'P 1'
#
loop_
_entity.id
_entity.type
_entity.pdbx_description
1 polymer ?
#
loop_
_entity_poly.entity_id
_entity_poly.type
_entity_poly.pdbx_seq_one_letter_code
_entity_poly.pdbx_strand_id
1 'polypeptide(L)'
;MPALVLILLIALSTPALAQPMQPQQPMPPQLQITEEQQELLDQGEISLPRYLTGGGLATFIGFGVGQGVQGRWKSRGWMFTVGDSVAVAVTLYGAARCCGPAGNKEEYMVLGGLAALIGLRIWQTVDAWLVPPEHNRRVRALRGKLGLAPPTISALYLAPPQTPDASGVVAGLSLSF
;
A
#
# COMPACT_ATOMS: atom_id res chain seq x y z
N MET A 1 -2.75 27.12 -50.65
CA MET A 1 -1.79 26.44 -51.54
C MET A 1 -0.85 25.60 -50.68
N PRO A 2 -1.12 24.30 -50.45
CA PRO A 2 -0.25 23.47 -49.63
C PRO A 2 0.89 22.88 -50.46
N ALA A 3 2.12 23.09 -50.01
CA ALA A 3 3.34 22.55 -50.62
C ALA A 3 3.52 21.08 -50.21
N LEU A 4 3.62 20.24 -51.22
CA LEU A 4 3.77 18.79 -51.13
C LEU A 4 5.26 18.48 -50.93
N VAL A 5 5.65 18.13 -49.69
CA VAL A 5 7.02 17.70 -49.37
C VAL A 5 7.13 16.20 -49.59
N LEU A 6 7.69 15.82 -50.73
CA LEU A 6 7.97 14.45 -51.12
C LEU A 6 9.26 13.98 -50.42
N ILE A 7 9.13 13.22 -49.34
CA ILE A 7 10.28 12.60 -48.65
C ILE A 7 10.61 11.30 -49.38
N LEU A 8 11.75 11.30 -50.07
CA LEU A 8 12.32 10.15 -50.77
C LEU A 8 12.92 9.16 -49.76
N LEU A 9 12.18 8.11 -49.41
CA LEU A 9 12.63 6.98 -48.60
C LEU A 9 13.52 6.06 -49.47
N ILE A 10 14.83 6.26 -49.40
CA ILE A 10 15.80 5.31 -49.98
C ILE A 10 15.87 4.12 -49.02
N ALA A 11 15.24 3.01 -49.41
CA ALA A 11 15.33 1.74 -48.71
C ALA A 11 16.72 1.14 -48.92
N LEU A 12 17.63 1.37 -47.96
CA LEU A 12 18.88 0.62 -47.88
C LEU A 12 18.56 -0.82 -47.47
N SER A 13 18.54 -1.73 -48.44
CA SER A 13 18.53 -3.17 -48.19
C SER A 13 19.90 -3.59 -47.66
N THR A 14 20.08 -3.51 -46.35
CA THR A 14 21.25 -4.06 -45.66
C THR A 14 21.25 -5.57 -45.85
N PRO A 15 22.34 -6.18 -46.36
CA PRO A 15 22.45 -7.62 -46.44
C PRO A 15 22.38 -8.20 -45.02
N ALA A 16 21.47 -9.13 -44.80
CA ALA A 16 21.34 -9.87 -43.55
C ALA A 16 22.62 -10.67 -43.34
N LEU A 17 23.57 -10.12 -42.58
CA LEU A 17 24.71 -10.86 -42.09
C LEU A 17 24.16 -12.01 -41.22
N ALA A 18 24.50 -13.25 -41.60
CA ALA A 18 24.15 -14.43 -40.83
C ALA A 18 24.65 -14.25 -39.40
N GLN A 19 23.71 -14.14 -38.44
CA GLN A 19 24.08 -14.02 -37.04
C GLN A 19 24.77 -15.33 -36.63
N PRO A 20 25.97 -15.27 -36.02
CA PRO A 20 26.61 -16.47 -35.50
C PRO A 20 25.65 -17.11 -34.50
N MET A 21 25.42 -18.42 -34.64
CA MET A 21 24.65 -19.21 -33.68
C MET A 21 25.25 -18.98 -32.29
N GLN A 22 24.56 -18.19 -31.47
CA GLN A 22 24.97 -18.01 -30.09
C GLN A 22 24.73 -19.34 -29.37
N PRO A 23 25.68 -19.82 -28.55
CA PRO A 23 25.47 -20.99 -27.71
C PRO A 23 24.16 -20.82 -26.95
N GLN A 24 23.28 -21.83 -27.00
CA GLN A 24 22.03 -21.81 -26.25
C GLN A 24 22.39 -21.65 -24.77
N GLN A 25 22.12 -20.47 -24.21
CA GLN A 25 22.25 -20.28 -22.78
C GLN A 25 21.20 -21.20 -22.11
N PRO A 26 21.58 -21.97 -21.07
CA PRO A 26 20.62 -22.75 -20.33
C PRO A 26 19.51 -21.82 -19.86
N MET A 27 18.26 -22.16 -20.18
CA MET A 27 17.13 -21.38 -19.70
C MET A 27 17.19 -21.34 -18.17
N PRO A 28 17.10 -20.15 -17.55
CA PRO A 28 17.07 -20.07 -16.10
C PRO A 28 15.87 -20.90 -15.59
N PRO A 29 16.03 -21.64 -14.49
CA PRO A 29 14.94 -22.41 -13.91
C PRO A 29 13.75 -21.48 -13.67
N GLN A 30 12.59 -21.85 -14.20
CA GLN A 30 11.37 -21.08 -14.01
C GLN A 30 10.97 -21.17 -12.54
N LEU A 31 11.18 -20.07 -11.81
CA LEU A 31 10.74 -19.95 -10.42
C LEU A 31 9.21 -20.00 -10.41
N GLN A 32 8.65 -21.08 -9.85
CA GLN A 32 7.21 -21.19 -9.64
C GLN A 32 6.83 -20.23 -8.50
N ILE A 33 6.26 -19.09 -8.86
CA ILE A 33 5.72 -18.11 -7.91
C ILE A 33 4.31 -18.56 -7.53
N THR A 34 4.02 -18.65 -6.24
CA THR A 34 2.66 -18.96 -5.78
C THR A 34 1.73 -17.77 -6.04
N GLU A 35 0.43 -18.01 -6.19
CA GLU A 35 -0.54 -16.93 -6.41
C GLU A 35 -0.48 -15.85 -5.31
N GLU A 36 -0.30 -16.26 -4.05
CA GLU A 36 -0.10 -15.34 -2.91
C GLU A 36 1.16 -14.47 -3.05
N GLN A 37 2.26 -15.04 -3.56
CA GLN A 37 3.49 -14.30 -3.79
C GLN A 37 3.33 -13.31 -4.95
N GLN A 38 2.59 -13.70 -5.99
CA GLN A 38 2.26 -12.82 -7.09
C GLN A 38 1.38 -11.66 -6.62
N GLU A 39 0.37 -11.92 -5.80
CA GLU A 39 -0.46 -10.87 -5.21
C GLU A 39 0.37 -9.92 -4.31
N LEU A 40 1.28 -10.46 -3.50
CA LEU A 40 2.18 -9.64 -2.68
C LEU A 40 3.09 -8.73 -3.53
N LEU A 41 3.59 -9.22 -4.67
CA LEU A 41 4.40 -8.44 -5.59
C LEU A 41 3.57 -7.37 -6.30
N ASP A 42 2.36 -7.72 -6.73
CA ASP A 42 1.42 -6.82 -7.41
C ASP A 42 0.97 -5.67 -6.48
N GLN A 43 0.74 -5.96 -5.19
CA GLN A 43 0.45 -4.94 -4.20
C GLN A 43 1.65 -4.03 -3.91
N GLY A 44 2.86 -4.55 -4.04
CA GLY A 44 4.11 -3.81 -3.82
C GLY A 44 4.32 -3.35 -2.38
N GLU A 45 5.28 -2.46 -2.18
CA GLU A 45 5.55 -1.86 -0.87
C GLU A 45 4.66 -0.65 -0.59
N ILE A 46 4.24 -0.52 0.66
CA ILE A 46 3.51 0.64 1.15
C ILE A 46 4.53 1.73 1.46
N SER A 47 4.48 2.82 0.69
CA SER A 47 5.38 3.96 0.87
C SER A 47 5.17 4.64 2.22
N LEU A 48 6.22 5.30 2.75
CA LEU A 48 6.17 6.00 4.03
C LEU A 48 5.01 7.01 4.11
N PRO A 49 4.75 7.86 3.09
CA PRO A 49 3.59 8.76 3.12
C PRO A 49 2.26 8.02 3.18
N ARG A 50 2.07 6.92 2.44
CA ARG A 50 0.84 6.12 2.51
C ARG A 50 0.68 5.45 3.87
N TYR A 51 1.78 4.98 4.47
CA TYR A 51 1.78 4.41 5.81
C TYR A 51 1.34 5.43 6.86
N LEU A 52 1.98 6.60 6.91
CA LEU A 52 1.68 7.64 7.89
C LEU A 52 0.28 8.22 7.69
N THR A 53 -0.08 8.57 6.46
CA THR A 53 -1.42 9.11 6.15
C THR A 53 -2.49 8.05 6.42
N GLY A 54 -2.26 6.80 6.02
CA GLY A 54 -3.18 5.70 6.28
C GLY A 54 -3.37 5.43 7.78
N GLY A 55 -2.28 5.44 8.55
CA GLY A 55 -2.32 5.30 10.01
C GLY A 55 -3.09 6.45 10.67
N GLY A 56 -2.82 7.70 10.27
CA GLY A 56 -3.55 8.87 10.76
C GLY A 56 -5.04 8.81 10.45
N LEU A 57 -5.42 8.48 9.21
CA LEU A 57 -6.82 8.37 8.81
C LEU A 57 -7.54 7.21 9.52
N ALA A 58 -6.86 6.10 9.79
CA ALA A 58 -7.41 5.01 10.59
C ALA A 58 -7.72 5.47 12.03
N THR A 59 -6.83 6.27 12.64
CA THR A 59 -7.03 6.79 14.00
C THR A 59 -8.20 7.77 14.09
N PHE A 60 -8.31 8.72 13.16
CA PHE A 60 -9.27 9.83 13.27
C PHE A 60 -10.61 9.60 12.55
N ILE A 61 -10.61 8.94 11.39
CA ILE A 61 -11.81 8.80 10.54
C ILE A 61 -12.44 7.42 10.69
N GLY A 62 -11.63 6.36 10.66
CA GLY A 62 -12.03 4.95 10.72
C GLY A 62 -12.74 4.42 9.46
N PHE A 63 -13.75 3.55 9.60
CA PHE A 63 -14.49 2.92 8.48
C PHE A 63 -13.62 2.24 7.41
N GLY A 64 -12.43 1.77 7.76
CA GLY A 64 -11.48 1.19 6.80
C GLY A 64 -10.79 2.19 5.86
N VAL A 65 -10.98 3.51 6.03
CA VAL A 65 -10.40 4.54 5.14
C VAL A 65 -8.87 4.50 5.13
N GLY A 66 -8.24 4.36 6.31
CA GLY A 66 -6.79 4.26 6.43
C GLY A 66 -6.21 3.08 5.66
N GLN A 67 -6.85 1.91 5.75
CA GLN A 67 -6.52 0.72 4.99
C GLN A 67 -6.71 0.94 3.48
N GLY A 68 -7.69 1.74 3.06
CA GLY A 68 -7.87 2.19 1.69
C GLY A 68 -6.69 2.99 1.15
N VAL A 69 -6.22 3.98 1.91
CA VAL A 69 -5.04 4.78 1.52
C VAL A 69 -3.77 3.93 1.46
N GLN A 70 -3.67 2.91 2.32
CA GLN A 70 -2.58 1.94 2.27
C GLN A 70 -2.69 0.92 1.13
N GLY A 71 -3.77 0.93 0.34
CA GLY A 71 -4.03 -0.05 -0.73
C GLY A 71 -4.49 -1.42 -0.23
N ARG A 72 -4.83 -1.55 1.04
CA ARG A 72 -5.17 -2.80 1.74
C ARG A 72 -6.67 -2.96 2.04
N TRP A 73 -7.53 -2.17 1.36
CA TRP A 73 -8.97 -2.21 1.64
C TRP A 73 -9.61 -3.57 1.36
N LYS A 74 -9.26 -4.20 0.23
CA LYS A 74 -9.79 -5.51 -0.17
C LYS A 74 -9.40 -6.63 0.81
N SER A 75 -8.19 -6.56 1.39
CA SER A 75 -7.72 -7.57 2.34
C SER A 75 -8.44 -7.49 3.68
N ARG A 76 -8.49 -6.30 4.31
CA ARG A 76 -9.09 -6.11 5.65
C ARG A 76 -9.94 -4.86 5.83
N GLY A 77 -9.72 -3.81 5.04
CA GLY A 77 -10.42 -2.53 5.22
C GLY A 77 -11.94 -2.64 5.15
N TRP A 78 -12.48 -3.50 4.28
CA TRP A 78 -13.92 -3.70 4.15
C TRP A 78 -14.59 -4.22 5.43
N MET A 79 -13.88 -5.03 6.23
CA MET A 79 -14.42 -5.56 7.49
C MET A 79 -14.67 -4.44 8.49
N PHE A 80 -13.79 -3.44 8.54
CA PHE A 80 -13.98 -2.26 9.37
C PHE A 80 -15.12 -1.37 8.87
N THR A 81 -15.29 -1.22 7.55
CA THR A 81 -16.44 -0.50 7.00
C THR A 81 -17.76 -1.15 7.44
N VAL A 82 -17.89 -2.47 7.25
CA VAL A 82 -19.11 -3.21 7.63
C VAL A 82 -19.32 -3.18 9.14
N GLY A 83 -18.28 -3.45 9.93
CA GLY A 83 -18.34 -3.45 11.38
C GLY A 83 -18.76 -2.10 11.96
N ASP A 84 -18.11 -1.02 11.52
CA ASP A 84 -18.44 0.34 11.98
C ASP A 84 -19.87 0.71 11.57
N SER A 85 -20.30 0.38 10.35
CA SER A 85 -21.68 0.64 9.90
C SER A 85 -22.72 -0.09 10.75
N VAL A 86 -22.50 -1.37 11.08
CA VAL A 86 -23.41 -2.13 11.93
C VAL A 86 -23.43 -1.55 13.34
N ALA A 87 -22.28 -1.23 13.91
CA ALA A 87 -22.21 -0.70 15.27
C ALA A 87 -22.87 0.69 15.37
N VAL A 88 -22.66 1.59 14.40
CA VAL A 88 -23.40 2.86 14.29
C VAL A 88 -24.91 2.62 14.17
N ALA A 89 -25.34 1.70 13.30
CA ALA A 89 -26.76 1.43 13.10
C ALA A 89 -27.42 0.93 14.39
N VAL A 90 -26.77 0.04 15.14
CA VAL A 90 -27.24 -0.46 16.44
C VAL A 90 -27.31 0.67 17.47
N THR A 91 -26.30 1.53 17.55
CA THR A 91 -26.30 2.70 18.44
C THR A 91 -27.45 3.66 18.12
N LEU A 92 -27.64 4.00 16.84
CA LEU A 92 -28.71 4.91 16.42
C LEU A 92 -30.09 4.30 16.65
N TYR A 93 -30.26 3.00 16.39
CA TYR A 93 -31.50 2.29 16.65
C TYR A 93 -31.85 2.29 18.14
N GLY A 94 -30.89 1.99 19.01
CA GLY A 94 -31.07 2.05 20.46
C GLY A 94 -31.42 3.46 20.93
N ALA A 95 -30.72 4.49 20.43
CA ALA A 95 -30.95 5.88 20.80
C ALA A 95 -32.35 6.37 20.37
N ALA A 96 -32.81 6.00 19.16
CA ALA A 96 -34.13 6.37 18.67
C ALA A 96 -35.28 5.72 19.49
N ARG A 97 -35.00 4.63 20.21
CA ARG A 97 -35.97 3.90 21.02
C ARG A 97 -35.88 4.21 22.52
N CYS A 98 -34.83 4.87 22.99
CA CYS A 98 -34.62 5.11 24.43
C CYS A 98 -35.62 6.11 25.05
N CYS A 99 -36.28 6.94 24.24
CA CYS A 99 -37.33 7.87 24.70
C CYS A 99 -38.73 7.22 24.83
N GLY A 100 -38.87 5.91 24.58
CA GLY A 100 -40.13 5.19 24.70
C GLY A 100 -40.40 4.66 26.12
N PRO A 101 -41.65 4.23 26.43
CA PRO A 101 -41.99 3.61 27.72
C PRO A 101 -41.38 2.21 27.93
N ALA A 102 -40.70 1.65 26.93
CA ALA A 102 -39.93 0.42 27.03
C ALA A 102 -38.52 0.76 27.55
N GLY A 103 -38.24 0.45 28.82
CA GLY A 103 -36.99 0.81 29.50
C GLY A 103 -35.83 -0.17 29.32
N ASN A 104 -34.65 0.24 29.83
CA ASN A 104 -33.37 -0.46 30.09
C ASN A 104 -32.74 -1.34 28.97
N LYS A 105 -33.51 -2.00 28.10
CA LYS A 105 -32.97 -2.90 27.06
C LYS A 105 -32.34 -2.12 25.91
N GLU A 106 -32.93 -0.99 25.57
CA GLU A 106 -32.51 -0.05 24.55
C GLU A 106 -31.20 0.65 24.96
N GLU A 107 -31.01 0.87 26.28
CA GLU A 107 -29.76 1.39 26.84
C GLU A 107 -28.58 0.43 26.57
N TYR A 108 -28.78 -0.88 26.74
CA TYR A 108 -27.76 -1.88 26.41
C TYR A 108 -27.43 -1.93 24.92
N MET A 109 -28.38 -1.60 24.03
CA MET A 109 -28.09 -1.49 22.59
C MET A 109 -27.18 -0.30 22.29
N VAL A 110 -27.43 0.85 22.91
CA VAL A 110 -26.58 2.04 22.78
C VAL A 110 -25.18 1.75 23.31
N LEU A 111 -25.08 1.26 24.55
CA LEU A 111 -23.82 0.91 25.19
C LEU A 111 -23.06 -0.16 24.40
N GLY A 112 -23.75 -1.21 23.95
CA GLY A 112 -23.16 -2.28 23.15
C GLY A 112 -22.64 -1.81 21.80
N GLY A 113 -23.41 -0.97 21.09
CA GLY A 113 -22.98 -0.38 19.83
C GLY A 113 -21.77 0.56 20.00
N LEU A 114 -21.76 1.40 21.04
CA LEU A 114 -20.61 2.26 21.36
C LEU A 114 -19.37 1.45 21.74
N ALA A 115 -19.54 0.41 22.57
CA ALA A 115 -18.44 -0.48 22.93
C ALA A 115 -17.86 -1.20 21.71
N ALA A 116 -18.73 -1.68 20.80
CA ALA A 116 -18.32 -2.28 19.54
C ALA A 116 -17.56 -1.28 18.65
N LEU A 117 -18.04 -0.04 18.52
CA LEU A 117 -17.34 1.02 17.79
C LEU A 117 -15.94 1.26 18.37
N ILE A 118 -15.82 1.44 19.69
CA ILE A 118 -14.52 1.67 20.34
C ILE A 118 -13.57 0.48 20.08
N GLY A 119 -14.05 -0.75 20.25
CA GLY A 119 -13.26 -1.96 19.99
C GLY A 119 -12.77 -2.03 18.54
N LEU A 120 -13.65 -1.76 17.58
CA LEU A 120 -13.31 -1.72 16.16
C LEU A 120 -12.31 -0.60 15.86
N ARG A 121 -12.40 0.57 16.50
CA ARG A 121 -11.44 1.66 16.33
C ARG A 121 -10.05 1.35 16.85
N ILE A 122 -9.97 0.72 18.01
CA ILE A 122 -8.68 0.26 18.55
C ILE A 122 -8.07 -0.76 17.59
N TRP A 123 -8.83 -1.76 17.15
CA TRP A 123 -8.34 -2.74 16.19
C TRP A 123 -7.91 -2.09 14.88
N GLN A 124 -8.74 -1.26 14.27
CA GLN A 124 -8.42 -0.61 13.00
C GLN A 124 -7.13 0.22 13.09
N THR A 125 -6.94 0.93 14.19
CA THR A 125 -5.72 1.71 14.46
C THR A 125 -4.51 0.77 14.54
N VAL A 126 -4.59 -0.27 15.36
CA VAL A 126 -3.50 -1.26 15.52
C VAL A 126 -3.14 -1.94 14.19
N ASP A 127 -4.13 -2.37 13.40
CA ASP A 127 -3.89 -3.00 12.08
C ASP A 127 -3.21 -2.05 11.09
N ALA A 128 -3.62 -0.76 11.09
CA ALA A 128 -3.04 0.24 10.20
C ALA A 128 -1.57 0.55 10.52
N TRP A 129 -1.15 0.41 11.78
CA TRP A 129 0.23 0.68 12.18
C TRP A 129 1.14 -0.57 12.15
N LEU A 130 0.62 -1.74 12.54
CA LEU A 130 1.46 -2.94 12.70
C LEU A 130 1.65 -3.75 11.41
N VAL A 131 0.65 -3.79 10.53
CA VAL A 131 0.71 -4.67 9.35
C VAL A 131 1.58 -4.13 8.21
N PRO A 132 1.60 -2.82 7.88
CA PRO A 132 2.43 -2.33 6.77
C PRO A 132 3.93 -2.62 6.90
N PRO A 133 4.59 -2.48 8.07
CA PRO A 133 5.99 -2.87 8.24
C PRO A 133 6.25 -4.35 7.95
N GLU A 134 5.34 -5.23 8.39
CA GLU A 134 5.44 -6.66 8.14
C GLU A 134 5.24 -6.98 6.66
N HIS A 135 4.23 -6.39 6.02
CA HIS A 135 3.96 -6.51 4.59
C HIS A 135 5.19 -6.12 3.77
N ASN A 136 5.77 -4.94 4.03
CA ASN A 136 6.96 -4.47 3.33
C ASN A 136 8.18 -5.37 3.58
N ARG A 137 8.30 -6.00 4.76
CA ARG A 137 9.36 -7.00 5.02
C ARG A 137 9.19 -8.24 4.14
N ARG A 138 7.94 -8.73 3.99
CA ARG A 138 7.63 -9.91 3.15
C ARG A 138 7.90 -9.62 1.67
N VAL A 139 7.46 -8.46 1.18
CA VAL A 139 7.70 -8.04 -0.21
C VAL A 139 9.20 -7.93 -0.52
N ARG A 140 9.98 -7.30 0.38
CA ARG A 140 11.46 -7.22 0.22
C ARG A 140 12.13 -8.58 0.22
N ALA A 141 11.73 -9.46 1.14
CA ALA A 141 12.27 -10.82 1.20
C ALA A 141 11.96 -11.61 -0.08
N LEU A 142 10.75 -11.46 -0.64
CA LEU A 142 10.34 -12.11 -1.87
C LEU A 142 11.10 -11.57 -3.10
N ARG A 143 11.24 -10.24 -3.22
CA ARG A 143 12.04 -9.63 -4.29
C ARG A 143 13.49 -10.08 -4.24
N GLY A 144 14.08 -10.17 -3.04
CA GLY A 144 15.43 -10.69 -2.84
C GLY A 144 15.59 -12.15 -3.30
N LYS A 145 14.60 -13.01 -3.01
CA LYS A 145 14.59 -14.41 -3.49
C LYS A 145 14.50 -14.51 -5.02
N LEU A 146 13.83 -13.56 -5.67
CA LEU A 146 13.63 -13.52 -7.11
C LEU A 146 14.75 -12.79 -7.85
N GLY A 147 15.75 -12.25 -7.15
CA GLY A 147 16.81 -11.43 -7.77
C GLY A 147 16.27 -10.12 -8.36
N LEU A 148 15.07 -9.68 -7.97
CA LEU A 148 14.49 -8.42 -8.41
C LEU A 148 15.20 -7.27 -7.70
N ALA A 149 15.47 -6.20 -8.45
CA ALA A 149 16.03 -4.98 -7.88
C ALA A 149 15.14 -4.49 -6.72
N PRO A 150 15.74 -4.02 -5.61
CA PRO A 150 14.97 -3.37 -4.55
C PRO A 150 14.19 -2.20 -5.15
N PRO A 151 12.97 -1.91 -4.66
CA PRO A 151 12.25 -0.75 -5.16
C PRO A 151 13.09 0.50 -4.95
N THR A 152 13.01 1.42 -5.89
CA THR A 152 13.55 2.77 -5.76
C THR A 152 12.86 3.45 -4.58
N ILE A 153 13.48 3.38 -3.41
CA ILE A 153 13.02 4.10 -2.24
C ILE A 153 13.63 5.49 -2.34
N SER A 154 12.81 6.49 -2.67
CA SER A 154 13.14 7.88 -2.41
C SER A 154 13.16 8.08 -0.89
N ALA A 155 14.30 7.80 -0.27
CA ALA A 155 14.48 7.93 1.17
C ALA A 155 14.96 9.35 1.47
N LEU A 156 14.18 10.06 2.28
CA LEU A 156 14.74 11.19 3.01
C LEU A 156 15.69 10.61 4.06
N TYR A 157 16.97 10.94 3.97
CA TYR A 157 17.97 10.54 4.95
C TYR A 157 18.47 11.77 5.70
N LEU A 158 18.75 11.56 6.98
CA LEU A 158 19.49 12.50 7.81
C LEU A 158 20.89 11.94 8.00
N ALA A 159 21.91 12.67 7.57
CA ALA A 159 23.30 12.30 7.75
C ALA A 159 24.00 13.31 8.67
N PRO A 160 24.96 12.86 9.51
CA PRO A 160 25.82 13.78 10.22
C PRO A 160 26.62 14.62 9.21
N PRO A 161 26.92 15.89 9.55
CA PRO A 161 27.74 16.73 8.70
C PRO A 161 29.15 16.13 8.59
N GLN A 162 29.73 16.14 7.38
CA GLN A 162 31.06 15.56 7.14
C GLN A 162 32.21 16.44 7.67
N THR A 163 31.92 17.70 7.99
CA THR A 163 32.90 18.63 8.54
C THR A 163 33.00 18.49 10.06
N PRO A 164 34.20 18.26 10.63
CA PRO A 164 34.40 18.07 12.08
C PRO A 164 33.86 19.21 12.96
N ASP A 165 33.82 20.43 12.42
CA ASP A 165 33.41 21.63 13.17
C ASP A 165 31.95 22.05 12.90
N ALA A 166 31.21 21.29 12.08
CA ALA A 166 29.84 21.64 11.76
C ALA A 166 28.87 21.08 12.80
N SER A 167 28.22 21.97 13.55
CA SER A 167 27.01 21.66 14.31
C SER A 167 25.80 21.67 13.36
N GLY A 168 25.23 20.49 13.09
CA GLY A 168 24.05 20.40 12.22
C GLY A 168 23.65 18.98 11.85
N VAL A 169 22.62 18.87 10.99
CA VAL A 169 22.18 17.63 10.35
C VAL A 169 21.95 17.95 8.87
N VAL A 170 22.46 17.10 7.98
CA VAL A 170 22.19 17.23 6.54
C VAL A 170 20.98 16.36 6.19
N ALA A 171 19.91 16.98 5.71
CA ALA A 171 18.79 16.27 5.11
C ALA A 171 19.04 16.12 3.61
N GLY A 172 19.08 14.88 3.13
CA GLY A 172 19.24 14.56 1.72
C GLY A 172 18.10 13.66 1.24
N LEU A 173 17.84 13.69 -0.06
CA LEU A 173 16.89 12.79 -0.69
C LEU A 173 17.71 11.83 -1.56
N SER A 174 17.77 10.56 -1.15
CA SER A 174 18.46 9.53 -1.93
C SER A 174 17.51 9.05 -3.02
N LEU A 175 17.94 9.16 -4.27
CA LEU A 175 17.25 8.61 -5.43
C LEU A 175 18.12 7.49 -5.99
N SER A 176 17.63 6.25 -5.94
CA SER A 176 18.28 5.08 -6.53
C SER A 176 17.54 4.64 -7.79
N PHE A 177 18.10 4.98 -8.95
CA PHE A 177 17.60 4.57 -10.27
C PHE A 177 18.33 3.33 -10.79
#